data_AF-A0A3M1YDG4-F1
#
_entry.id   AF-A0A3M1YDG4-F1
#
_cell.length_a   1.000
_cell.length_b   1.000
_cell.length_c   1.000
_cell.angle_alpha   90.00
_cell.angle_beta   90.00
_cell.angle_gamma   90.00
#
_symmetry.space_group_name_H-M   'P 1'
#
loop_
_entity.id
_entity.type
_entity.pdbx_description
1 polymer ?
#
loop_
_entity_poly.entity_id
_entity_poly.type
_entity_poly.pdbx_seq_one_letter_code
_entity_poly.pdbx_strand_id
1 'polypeptide(L)'
;MFKGLRQFFYPGDFLTLILLIVLMCITPVSLKAGEWPLSMAVVLPVTALGVTFGLIFARSQFGEFIALIISSTYGVCLVLIFTSLDTSSGINDVLSRVLSWSSDAMTGGINTDDTVFTLMVAFLFWFLGYNAAWHSYRIDRIWRVVLPPGLILATNTIFYAGDNNLEYFLAIYIFVSLLLIVRSTLDLREWEWYNQGIRMPHKLRRQFLYVGTFLAVLTLLAGWVIPARPLEEQETRFEEFLQSPSLQDLAEFWSRLFSPIDA
;
A
#
# COMPACT_ATOMS: atom_id res chain seq x y z
N MET A 1 0.73 -3.92 -37.01
CA MET A 1 1.16 -3.87 -35.59
C MET A 1 0.15 -3.18 -34.65
N PHE A 2 -0.76 -2.31 -35.11
CA PHE A 2 -1.73 -1.61 -34.24
C PHE A 2 -3.07 -2.32 -33.95
N LYS A 3 -3.35 -3.49 -34.57
CA LYS A 3 -4.62 -4.21 -34.36
C LYS A 3 -4.65 -5.06 -33.07
N GLY A 4 -3.50 -5.51 -32.55
CA GLY A 4 -3.44 -6.29 -31.30
C GLY A 4 -3.64 -5.45 -30.03
N LEU A 5 -3.21 -4.18 -30.05
CA LEU A 5 -3.36 -3.25 -28.91
C LEU A 5 -4.83 -2.95 -28.55
N ARG A 6 -5.76 -3.00 -29.52
CA ARG A 6 -7.20 -2.79 -29.28
C ARG A 6 -7.89 -3.95 -28.56
N GLN A 7 -7.30 -5.15 -28.53
CA GLN A 7 -7.77 -6.25 -27.67
C GLN A 7 -7.18 -6.18 -26.25
N PHE A 8 -6.14 -5.36 -26.05
CA PHE A 8 -5.42 -5.30 -24.78
C PHE A 8 -5.96 -4.22 -23.83
N PHE A 9 -6.50 -3.12 -24.36
CA PHE A 9 -7.01 -2.00 -23.57
C PHE A 9 -8.49 -1.73 -23.86
N TYR A 10 -9.38 -2.16 -22.96
CA TYR A 10 -10.71 -1.58 -22.91
C TYR A 10 -10.61 -0.14 -22.38
N PRO A 11 -11.45 0.82 -22.82
CA PRO A 11 -11.40 2.20 -22.33
C PRO A 11 -11.50 2.32 -20.79
N GLY A 12 -12.11 1.33 -20.14
CA GLY A 12 -12.10 1.20 -18.68
C GLY A 12 -10.71 0.97 -18.12
N ASP A 13 -9.86 0.16 -18.72
CA ASP A 13 -8.57 -0.26 -18.16
C ASP A 13 -7.64 0.92 -17.83
N PHE A 14 -7.67 1.98 -18.64
CA PHE A 14 -6.82 3.16 -18.43
C PHE A 14 -7.18 3.93 -17.15
N LEU A 15 -8.48 4.08 -16.85
CA LEU A 15 -8.90 4.74 -15.62
C LEU A 15 -8.54 3.89 -14.39
N THR A 16 -8.47 2.55 -14.51
CA THR A 16 -8.13 1.68 -13.36
C THR A 16 -6.64 1.82 -13.11
N LEU A 17 -5.86 1.88 -14.18
CA LEU A 17 -4.43 2.11 -14.11
C LEU A 17 -4.12 3.44 -13.43
N ILE A 18 -4.79 4.52 -13.83
CA ILE A 18 -4.64 5.83 -13.18
C ILE A 18 -5.02 5.75 -11.70
N LEU A 19 -6.19 5.18 -11.38
CA LEU A 19 -6.63 5.05 -9.98
C LEU A 19 -5.63 4.22 -9.16
N LEU A 20 -5.09 3.13 -9.69
CA LEU A 20 -4.10 2.30 -9.01
C LEU A 20 -2.77 3.01 -8.81
N ILE A 21 -2.27 3.73 -9.82
CA ILE A 21 -1.05 4.54 -9.69
C ILE A 21 -1.26 5.61 -8.63
N VAL A 22 -2.37 6.35 -8.68
CA VAL A 22 -2.68 7.38 -7.67
C VAL A 22 -2.80 6.76 -6.28
N LEU A 23 -3.56 5.66 -6.13
CA LEU A 23 -3.73 4.95 -4.86
C LEU A 23 -2.38 4.52 -4.28
N MET A 24 -1.50 3.97 -5.10
CA MET A 24 -0.19 3.50 -4.67
C MET A 24 0.79 4.62 -4.37
N CYS A 25 0.74 5.73 -5.11
CA CYS A 25 1.64 6.87 -4.90
C CYS A 25 1.28 7.72 -3.66
N ILE A 26 0.05 7.68 -3.15
CA ILE A 26 -0.32 8.42 -1.93
C ILE A 26 0.50 7.95 -0.72
N THR A 27 0.69 6.64 -0.57
CA THR A 27 1.40 6.05 0.57
C THR A 27 2.87 6.50 0.69
N PRO A 28 3.73 6.41 -0.35
CA PRO A 28 5.10 6.89 -0.27
C PRO A 28 5.19 8.42 -0.13
N VAL A 29 4.20 9.17 -0.64
CA VAL A 29 4.12 10.62 -0.39
C VAL A 29 3.85 10.92 1.08
N SER A 30 2.94 10.18 1.72
CA SER A 30 2.71 10.28 3.16
C SER A 30 3.96 9.91 3.96
N LEU A 31 4.67 8.84 3.59
CA LEU A 31 5.91 8.47 4.25
C LEU A 31 6.97 9.59 4.14
N LYS A 32 7.08 10.26 2.99
CA LYS A 32 7.99 11.40 2.89
C LYS A 32 7.57 12.57 3.77
N ALA A 33 6.27 12.84 3.86
CA ALA A 33 5.72 13.88 4.74
C ALA A 33 5.90 13.52 6.22
N GLY A 34 5.91 12.22 6.55
CA GLY A 34 6.29 11.70 7.86
C GLY A 34 7.81 11.64 8.10
N GLU A 35 8.60 12.41 7.33
CA GLU A 35 10.05 12.60 7.49
C GLU A 35 10.91 11.34 7.39
N TRP A 36 10.39 10.27 6.77
CA TRP A 36 11.18 9.06 6.55
C TRP A 36 12.36 9.34 5.61
N PRO A 37 13.53 8.72 5.84
CA PRO A 37 14.77 8.94 5.08
C PRO A 37 14.73 8.23 3.72
N LEU A 38 13.76 8.61 2.89
CA LEU A 38 13.54 8.05 1.56
C LEU A 38 13.69 9.08 0.45
N SER A 39 14.21 8.63 -0.70
CA SER A 39 14.27 9.42 -1.93
C SER A 39 13.03 9.22 -2.80
N MET A 40 12.28 10.30 -3.00
CA MET A 40 11.09 10.31 -3.85
C MET A 40 11.42 10.12 -5.34
N ALA A 41 12.63 10.52 -5.75
CA ALA A 41 13.11 10.34 -7.12
C ALA A 41 13.27 8.86 -7.49
N VAL A 42 13.43 7.98 -6.49
CA VAL A 42 13.49 6.52 -6.67
C VAL A 42 12.11 5.90 -6.46
N VAL A 43 11.49 6.15 -5.30
CA VAL A 43 10.29 5.41 -4.88
C VAL A 43 9.10 5.68 -5.80
N LEU A 44 8.84 6.93 -6.20
CA LEU A 44 7.68 7.25 -7.04
C LEU A 44 7.72 6.60 -8.43
N PRO A 45 8.78 6.74 -9.25
CA PRO A 45 8.80 6.11 -10.56
C PRO A 45 8.81 4.58 -10.46
N VAL A 46 9.51 4.00 -9.47
CA VAL A 46 9.48 2.56 -9.24
C VAL A 46 8.08 2.07 -8.89
N THR A 47 7.33 2.80 -8.05
CA THR A 47 5.95 2.45 -7.69
C THR A 47 5.05 2.47 -8.93
N ALA A 48 5.10 3.55 -9.72
CA ALA A 48 4.31 3.67 -10.93
C ALA A 48 4.67 2.59 -11.95
N LEU A 49 5.96 2.31 -12.14
CA LEU A 49 6.43 1.24 -13.01
C LEU A 49 5.98 -0.14 -12.52
N GLY A 50 6.01 -0.41 -11.22
CA GLY A 50 5.51 -1.65 -10.63
C GLY A 50 4.05 -1.92 -10.98
N VAL A 51 3.19 -0.89 -10.89
CA VAL A 51 1.78 -0.99 -11.32
C VAL A 51 1.65 -1.24 -12.82
N THR A 52 2.40 -0.52 -13.65
CA THR A 52 2.35 -0.71 -15.12
C THR A 52 2.85 -2.09 -15.55
N PHE A 53 3.93 -2.59 -14.95
CA PHE A 53 4.42 -3.95 -15.17
C PHE A 53 3.38 -4.98 -14.71
N GLY A 54 2.78 -4.78 -13.55
CA GLY A 54 1.70 -5.65 -13.07
C GLY A 54 0.54 -5.73 -14.06
N LEU A 55 0.13 -4.63 -14.70
CA LEU A 55 -0.88 -4.64 -15.76
C LEU A 55 -0.44 -5.48 -16.98
N ILE A 56 0.79 -5.27 -17.45
CA ILE A 56 1.33 -6.00 -18.61
C ILE A 56 1.34 -7.51 -18.34
N PHE A 57 1.79 -7.91 -17.15
CA PHE A 57 1.85 -9.31 -16.76
C PHE A 57 0.47 -9.90 -16.46
N ALA A 58 -0.46 -9.13 -15.89
CA ALA A 58 -1.82 -9.59 -15.63
C ALA A 58 -2.55 -10.02 -16.90
N ARG A 59 -2.23 -9.38 -18.03
CA ARG A 59 -2.77 -9.73 -19.36
C ARG A 59 -1.91 -10.72 -20.14
N SER A 60 -0.77 -11.14 -19.58
CA SER A 60 0.08 -12.16 -20.19
C SER A 60 -0.43 -13.57 -19.87
N GLN A 61 -0.05 -14.53 -20.71
CA GLN A 61 -0.33 -15.96 -20.55
C GLN A 61 0.41 -16.63 -19.38
N PHE A 62 1.39 -15.95 -18.77
CA PHE A 62 2.17 -16.51 -17.67
C PHE A 62 1.30 -16.83 -16.44
N GLY A 63 1.64 -17.89 -15.72
CA GLY A 63 1.08 -18.17 -14.39
C GLY A 63 1.57 -17.16 -13.35
N GLU A 64 0.85 -17.03 -12.23
CA GLU A 64 1.14 -16.06 -11.16
C GLU A 64 2.58 -16.16 -10.65
N PHE A 65 3.04 -17.37 -10.36
CA PHE A 65 4.39 -17.59 -9.82
C PHE A 65 5.50 -17.18 -10.80
N ILE A 66 5.39 -17.55 -12.07
CA ILE A 66 6.39 -17.21 -13.09
C ILE A 66 6.39 -15.70 -13.36
N ALA A 67 5.21 -15.10 -13.45
CA ALA A 67 5.08 -13.65 -13.63
C ALA A 67 5.69 -12.88 -12.45
N LEU A 68 5.53 -13.38 -11.22
CA LEU A 68 6.11 -12.78 -10.02
C LEU A 68 7.63 -12.86 -10.01
N ILE A 69 8.21 -14.02 -10.37
CA ILE A 69 9.68 -14.17 -10.47
C ILE A 69 10.25 -13.17 -11.49
N ILE A 70 9.66 -13.15 -12.70
CA ILE A 70 10.13 -12.26 -13.76
C ILE A 70 9.98 -10.79 -13.33
N SER A 71 8.82 -10.41 -12.78
CA SER A 71 8.59 -9.04 -12.31
C SER A 71 9.53 -8.65 -11.18
N SER A 72 9.84 -9.56 -10.25
CA SER A 72 10.77 -9.31 -9.15
C SER A 72 12.18 -9.06 -9.68
N THR A 73 12.64 -9.83 -10.68
CA THR A 73 13.94 -9.59 -11.33
C THR A 73 14.00 -8.20 -11.98
N TYR A 74 12.95 -7.80 -12.71
CA TYR A 74 12.88 -6.44 -13.26
C TYR A 74 12.81 -5.37 -12.17
N GLY A 75 12.11 -5.64 -11.07
CA GLY A 75 12.00 -4.74 -9.92
C GLY A 75 13.35 -4.46 -9.30
N VAL A 76 14.13 -5.51 -9.01
CA VAL A 76 15.50 -5.37 -8.48
C VAL A 76 16.36 -4.53 -9.42
N CYS A 77 16.36 -4.85 -10.72
CA CYS A 77 17.15 -4.10 -11.71
C CYS A 77 16.74 -2.62 -11.77
N LEU A 78 15.45 -2.31 -11.84
CA LEU A 78 14.97 -0.94 -11.93
C LEU A 78 15.24 -0.14 -10.64
N VAL A 79 15.00 -0.75 -9.48
CA VAL A 79 15.29 -0.13 -8.18
C VAL A 79 16.78 0.24 -8.08
N LEU A 80 17.68 -0.66 -8.49
CA LEU A 80 19.12 -0.37 -8.54
C LEU A 80 19.47 0.74 -9.53
N ILE A 81 18.88 0.73 -10.73
CA ILE A 81 19.11 1.76 -11.75
C ILE A 81 18.66 3.13 -11.24
N PHE A 82 17.43 3.27 -10.76
CA PHE A 82 16.90 4.55 -10.26
C PHE A 82 17.71 5.07 -9.07
N THR A 83 18.12 4.19 -8.15
CA THR A 83 18.94 4.58 -7.00
C THR A 83 20.35 5.01 -7.41
N SER A 84 20.94 4.32 -8.38
CA SER A 84 22.24 4.69 -8.96
C SER A 84 22.18 6.03 -9.67
N LEU A 85 21.06 6.37 -10.31
CA LEU A 85 20.85 7.67 -10.96
C LEU A 85 20.68 8.79 -9.91
N ASP A 86 19.94 8.53 -8.84
CA ASP A 86 19.71 9.49 -7.75
C ASP A 86 21.02 9.82 -7.02
N THR A 87 21.81 8.81 -6.67
CA THR A 87 23.07 8.99 -5.92
C THR A 87 24.24 9.42 -6.83
N SER A 88 24.09 9.36 -8.16
CA SER A 88 25.15 9.62 -9.16
C SER A 88 26.46 8.83 -8.95
N SER A 89 26.44 7.79 -8.11
CA SER A 89 27.63 7.07 -7.62
C SER A 89 27.86 5.74 -8.35
N GLY A 90 26.95 5.37 -9.25
CA GLY A 90 27.01 4.12 -10.03
C GLY A 90 26.46 2.90 -9.27
N ILE A 91 26.13 1.84 -10.01
CA ILE A 91 25.50 0.63 -9.46
C ILE A 91 26.44 -0.08 -8.46
N ASN A 92 27.75 -0.04 -8.69
CA ASN A 92 28.73 -0.71 -7.82
C ASN A 92 28.76 -0.11 -6.41
N ASP A 93 28.59 1.21 -6.27
CA ASP A 93 28.52 1.89 -4.97
C ASP A 93 27.23 1.53 -4.21
N VAL A 94 26.11 1.49 -4.94
CA VAL A 94 24.83 1.06 -4.36
C VAL A 94 24.92 -0.40 -3.86
N LEU A 95 25.55 -1.28 -4.63
CA LEU A 95 25.75 -2.68 -4.23
C LEU A 95 26.70 -2.82 -3.04
N SER A 96 27.79 -2.05 -2.97
CA SER A 96 28.70 -2.10 -1.83
C SER A 96 28.03 -1.63 -0.54
N ARG A 97 27.20 -0.58 -0.61
CA ARG A 97 26.35 -0.12 0.51
C ARG A 97 25.41 -1.21 1.01
N VAL A 98 24.68 -1.87 0.10
CA VAL A 98 23.78 -2.99 0.45
C VAL A 98 24.54 -4.14 1.12
N LEU A 99 25.72 -4.49 0.60
CA LEU A 99 26.56 -5.55 1.18
C LEU A 99 27.08 -5.17 2.57
N SER A 100 27.52 -3.93 2.77
CA SER A 100 27.97 -3.44 4.07
C SER A 100 26.84 -3.45 5.10
N TRP A 101 25.68 -2.91 4.75
CA TRP A 101 24.49 -2.91 5.58
C TRP A 101 24.04 -4.34 5.92
N SER A 102 24.09 -5.27 4.96
CA SER A 102 23.76 -6.67 5.20
C SER A 102 24.75 -7.36 6.15
N SER A 103 26.04 -7.03 6.06
CA SER A 103 27.07 -7.56 6.97
C SER A 103 26.86 -7.03 8.39
N ASP A 104 26.57 -5.74 8.53
CA ASP A 104 26.30 -5.10 9.82
C ASP A 104 25.04 -5.69 10.47
N ALA A 105 23.97 -5.88 9.68
CA ALA A 105 22.73 -6.50 10.16
C ALA A 105 22.94 -7.93 10.72
N MET A 106 23.84 -8.71 10.14
CA MET A 106 24.15 -10.08 10.60
C MET A 106 25.08 -10.11 11.82
N THR A 107 25.90 -9.09 12.01
CA THR A 107 26.88 -9.00 13.10
C THR A 107 26.35 -8.22 14.31
N GLY A 108 25.11 -7.72 14.24
CA GLY A 108 24.50 -6.90 15.29
C GLY A 108 24.95 -5.44 15.26
N GLY A 109 25.58 -5.00 14.17
CA GLY A 109 25.93 -3.60 13.93
C GLY A 109 24.69 -2.75 13.63
N ILE A 110 24.77 -1.47 13.99
CA ILE A 110 23.74 -0.48 13.65
C ILE A 110 24.23 0.30 12.43
N ASN A 111 23.55 0.12 11.29
CA ASN A 111 23.83 0.86 10.07
C ASN A 111 22.54 1.49 9.54
N THR A 112 22.45 2.82 9.63
CA THR A 112 21.32 3.63 9.18
C THR A 112 21.66 4.27 7.84
N ASP A 113 21.76 3.46 6.80
CA ASP A 113 22.01 3.92 5.43
C ASP A 113 20.67 4.28 4.73
N ASP A 114 20.47 5.58 4.48
CA ASP A 114 19.28 6.12 3.82
C ASP A 114 19.06 5.58 2.40
N THR A 115 20.15 5.28 1.67
CA THR A 115 20.10 4.71 0.33
C THR A 115 19.59 3.27 0.40
N VAL A 116 20.08 2.48 1.36
CA VAL A 116 19.60 1.10 1.56
C VAL A 116 18.15 1.09 2.03
N PHE A 117 17.76 2.00 2.92
CA PHE A 117 16.36 2.16 3.32
C PHE A 117 15.47 2.51 2.11
N THR A 118 15.90 3.45 1.27
CA THR A 118 15.20 3.81 0.02
C THR A 118 15.04 2.62 -0.91
N LEU A 119 16.07 1.78 -1.10
CA LEU A 119 16.00 0.57 -1.92
C LEU A 119 14.94 -0.41 -1.41
N MET A 120 14.93 -0.66 -0.09
CA MET A 120 13.97 -1.58 0.53
C MET A 120 12.53 -1.08 0.35
N VAL A 121 12.29 0.21 0.61
CA VAL A 121 10.97 0.84 0.44
C VAL A 121 10.55 0.84 -1.04
N ALA A 122 11.46 1.19 -1.96
CA ALA A 122 11.17 1.18 -3.39
C ALA A 122 10.83 -0.25 -3.88
N PHE A 123 11.56 -1.26 -3.44
CA PHE A 123 11.28 -2.65 -3.77
C PHE A 123 9.94 -3.15 -3.18
N LEU A 124 9.62 -2.75 -1.95
CA LEU A 124 8.32 -3.02 -1.33
C LEU A 124 7.17 -2.42 -2.17
N PHE A 125 7.28 -1.15 -2.57
CA PHE A 125 6.25 -0.50 -3.38
C PHE A 125 6.19 -1.03 -4.82
N TRP A 126 7.32 -1.50 -5.39
CA TRP A 126 7.31 -2.27 -6.63
C TRP A 126 6.45 -3.53 -6.48
N PHE A 127 6.70 -4.31 -5.43
CA PHE A 127 5.98 -5.54 -5.16
C PHE A 127 4.48 -5.29 -4.91
N LEU A 128 4.14 -4.28 -4.10
CA LEU A 128 2.75 -3.88 -3.86
C LEU A 128 2.07 -3.40 -5.14
N GLY A 129 2.73 -2.55 -5.94
CA GLY A 129 2.22 -2.05 -7.20
C GLY A 129 1.95 -3.18 -8.22
N TYR A 130 2.89 -4.12 -8.35
CA TYR A 130 2.73 -5.30 -9.18
C TYR A 130 1.52 -6.15 -8.74
N ASN A 131 1.45 -6.49 -7.45
CA ASN A 131 0.38 -7.32 -6.90
C ASN A 131 -0.98 -6.63 -7.04
N ALA A 132 -1.03 -5.32 -6.87
CA ALA A 132 -2.24 -4.53 -7.01
C ALA A 132 -2.82 -4.59 -8.42
N ALA A 133 -1.99 -4.38 -9.43
CA ALA A 133 -2.43 -4.51 -10.81
C ALA A 133 -2.80 -5.97 -11.14
N TRP A 134 -2.00 -6.96 -10.71
CA TRP A 134 -2.33 -8.37 -10.93
C TRP A 134 -3.71 -8.76 -10.37
N HIS A 135 -3.97 -8.42 -9.11
CA HIS A 135 -5.24 -8.74 -8.45
C HIS A 135 -6.42 -7.91 -8.96
N SER A 136 -6.18 -6.69 -9.45
CA SER A 136 -7.22 -5.84 -10.01
C SER A 136 -7.63 -6.24 -11.43
N TYR A 137 -6.72 -6.77 -12.25
CA TYR A 137 -7.02 -7.08 -13.66
C TYR A 137 -7.27 -8.55 -13.96
N ARG A 138 -6.82 -9.48 -13.10
CA ARG A 138 -6.93 -10.93 -13.36
C ARG A 138 -7.79 -11.70 -12.35
N ILE A 139 -7.84 -11.26 -11.09
CA ILE A 139 -8.48 -12.00 -9.98
C ILE A 139 -9.72 -11.25 -9.43
N ASP A 140 -9.91 -9.98 -9.79
CA ASP A 140 -11.00 -9.10 -9.33
C ASP A 140 -11.15 -9.01 -7.78
N ARG A 141 -10.02 -9.11 -7.06
CA ARG A 141 -9.99 -9.03 -5.58
C ARG A 141 -9.42 -7.71 -5.08
N ILE A 142 -10.22 -6.64 -5.21
CA ILE A 142 -9.85 -5.27 -4.84
C ILE A 142 -9.39 -5.14 -3.38
N TRP A 143 -10.00 -5.88 -2.45
CA TRP A 143 -9.64 -5.79 -1.02
C TRP A 143 -8.18 -6.13 -0.76
N ARG A 144 -7.59 -7.06 -1.52
CA ARG A 144 -6.16 -7.40 -1.43
C ARG A 144 -5.25 -6.29 -1.98
N VAL A 145 -5.80 -5.41 -2.80
CA VAL A 145 -5.10 -4.27 -3.41
C VAL A 145 -5.07 -3.08 -2.46
N VAL A 146 -6.19 -2.80 -1.79
CA VAL A 146 -6.35 -1.63 -0.91
C VAL A 146 -5.76 -1.87 0.47
N LEU A 147 -5.96 -3.04 1.07
CA LEU A 147 -5.58 -3.25 2.47
C LEU A 147 -4.08 -3.06 2.75
N PRO A 148 -3.13 -3.64 1.99
CA PRO A 148 -1.71 -3.52 2.34
C PRO A 148 -1.17 -2.08 2.34
N PRO A 149 -1.31 -1.26 1.27
CA PRO A 149 -0.88 0.13 1.31
C PRO A 149 -1.69 0.98 2.30
N GLY A 150 -2.99 0.68 2.49
CA GLY A 150 -3.83 1.35 3.49
C GLY A 150 -3.34 1.11 4.93
N LEU A 151 -2.86 -0.09 5.24
CA LEU A 151 -2.27 -0.39 6.56
C LEU A 151 -0.96 0.36 6.79
N ILE A 152 -0.09 0.45 5.78
CA ILE A 152 1.15 1.25 5.86
C ILE A 152 0.81 2.72 6.12
N LEU A 153 -0.16 3.26 5.39
CA LEU A 153 -0.59 4.65 5.54
C LEU A 153 -1.22 4.91 6.91
N ALA A 154 -2.09 4.03 7.39
CA ALA A 154 -2.72 4.14 8.70
C ALA A 154 -1.67 4.07 9.82
N THR A 155 -0.72 3.13 9.72
CA THR A 155 0.40 3.02 10.66
C THR A 155 1.23 4.30 10.67
N ASN A 156 1.58 4.83 9.49
CA ASN A 156 2.32 6.08 9.39
C ASN A 156 1.55 7.26 9.98
N THR A 157 0.23 7.32 9.82
CA THR A 157 -0.61 8.39 10.38
C THR A 157 -0.74 8.28 11.90
N ILE A 158 -0.91 7.07 12.44
CA ILE A 158 -1.14 6.84 13.87
C ILE A 158 0.15 7.01 14.70
N PHE A 159 1.28 6.54 14.20
CA PHE A 159 2.55 6.53 14.94
C PHE A 159 3.43 7.76 14.69
N TYR A 160 3.03 8.65 13.78
CA TYR A 160 3.79 9.87 13.54
C TYR A 160 3.41 10.94 14.57
N ALA A 161 4.40 11.38 15.34
CA ALA A 161 4.25 12.36 16.42
C ALA A 161 4.69 13.78 16.03
N GLY A 162 4.90 14.06 14.75
CA GLY A 162 5.28 15.40 14.26
C GLY A 162 4.08 16.29 13.93
N ASP A 163 4.36 17.54 13.59
CA ASP A 163 3.33 18.57 13.34
C ASP A 163 2.64 18.45 11.97
N ASN A 164 3.16 17.61 11.06
CA ASN A 164 2.57 17.45 9.73
C ASN A 164 1.22 16.72 9.80
N ASN A 165 0.19 17.32 9.21
CA ASN A 165 -1.14 16.70 9.13
C ASN A 165 -1.15 15.56 8.08
N LEU A 166 -0.96 14.33 8.54
CA LEU A 166 -1.00 13.13 7.70
C LEU A 166 -2.42 12.61 7.42
N GLU A 167 -3.42 13.05 8.19
CA GLU A 167 -4.81 12.61 8.05
C GLU A 167 -5.39 12.93 6.67
N TYR A 168 -4.93 14.02 6.04
CA TYR A 168 -5.34 14.38 4.69
C TYR A 168 -4.94 13.32 3.65
N PHE A 169 -3.76 12.70 3.78
CA PHE A 169 -3.35 11.61 2.88
C PHE A 169 -4.25 10.39 3.06
N LEU A 170 -4.60 10.05 4.31
CA LEU A 170 -5.53 8.98 4.62
C LEU A 170 -6.93 9.25 4.05
N ALA A 171 -7.42 10.48 4.11
CA ALA A 171 -8.69 10.88 3.52
C ALA A 171 -8.69 10.72 1.98
N ILE A 172 -7.66 11.22 1.29
CA ILE A 172 -7.53 11.02 -0.17
C ILE A 172 -7.39 9.54 -0.50
N TYR A 173 -6.63 8.79 0.29
CA TYR A 173 -6.45 7.36 0.08
C TYR A 173 -7.79 6.61 0.16
N ILE A 174 -8.58 6.88 1.20
CA ILE A 174 -9.93 6.31 1.36
C ILE A 174 -10.80 6.71 0.18
N PHE A 175 -10.79 7.98 -0.24
CA PHE A 175 -11.53 8.45 -1.40
C PHE A 175 -11.22 7.63 -2.67
N VAL A 176 -9.93 7.51 -3.02
CA VAL A 176 -9.48 6.81 -4.21
C VAL A 176 -9.78 5.31 -4.09
N SER A 177 -9.63 4.73 -2.90
CA SER A 177 -9.96 3.33 -2.64
C SER A 177 -11.45 3.04 -2.86
N LEU A 178 -12.34 3.92 -2.41
CA LEU A 178 -13.79 3.80 -2.59
C LEU A 178 -14.16 3.90 -4.07
N LEU A 179 -13.54 4.82 -4.82
CA LEU A 179 -13.73 4.90 -6.27
C LEU A 179 -13.30 3.61 -6.98
N LEU A 180 -12.18 3.02 -6.55
CA LEU A 180 -11.67 1.76 -7.09
C LEU A 180 -12.61 0.60 -6.76
N ILE A 181 -13.13 0.55 -5.53
CA ILE A 181 -14.12 -0.43 -5.07
C ILE A 181 -15.41 -0.30 -5.89
N VAL A 182 -16.00 0.90 -5.95
CA VAL A 182 -17.19 1.18 -6.75
C VAL A 182 -16.97 0.67 -8.17
N ARG A 183 -15.84 1.02 -8.79
CA ARG A 183 -15.63 0.66 -10.18
C ARG A 183 -15.53 -0.85 -10.40
N SER A 184 -14.77 -1.59 -9.61
CA SER A 184 -14.71 -3.04 -9.83
C SER A 184 -15.99 -3.76 -9.40
N THR A 185 -16.80 -3.23 -8.48
CA THR A 185 -18.17 -3.75 -8.28
C THR A 185 -19.09 -3.54 -9.49
N LEU A 186 -18.89 -2.47 -10.27
CA LEU A 186 -19.62 -2.28 -11.53
C LEU A 186 -19.17 -3.28 -12.59
N ASP A 187 -17.87 -3.51 -12.70
CA ASP A 187 -17.31 -4.46 -13.67
C ASP A 187 -17.84 -5.89 -13.40
N LEU A 188 -17.94 -6.30 -12.12
CA LEU A 188 -18.55 -7.57 -11.71
C LEU A 188 -20.03 -7.66 -12.09
N ARG A 189 -20.81 -6.60 -11.84
CA ARG A 189 -22.25 -6.56 -12.18
C ARG A 189 -22.50 -6.53 -13.68
N GLU A 190 -21.65 -5.81 -14.44
CA GLU A 190 -21.73 -5.77 -15.89
C GLU A 190 -21.50 -7.16 -16.49
N TRP A 191 -20.55 -7.92 -15.93
CA TRP A 191 -20.32 -9.32 -16.31
C TRP A 191 -21.51 -10.23 -16.01
N GLU A 192 -22.12 -10.10 -14.82
CA GLU A 192 -23.32 -10.86 -14.46
C GLU A 192 -24.50 -10.58 -15.40
N TRP A 193 -24.77 -9.31 -15.69
CA TRP A 193 -25.84 -8.93 -16.61
C TRP A 193 -25.56 -9.36 -18.04
N TYR A 194 -24.30 -9.31 -18.48
CA TYR A 194 -23.89 -9.84 -19.77
C TYR A 194 -24.20 -11.34 -19.89
N ASN A 195 -23.90 -12.12 -18.84
CA ASN A 195 -24.23 -13.55 -18.78
C ASN A 195 -25.74 -13.82 -18.75
N GLN A 196 -26.53 -12.87 -18.25
CA GLN A 196 -28.00 -12.90 -18.26
C GLN A 196 -28.61 -12.32 -19.56
N GLY A 197 -27.79 -11.93 -20.54
CA GLY A 197 -28.25 -11.39 -21.83
C GLY A 197 -28.68 -9.92 -21.81
N ILE A 198 -28.47 -9.22 -20.69
CA ILE A 198 -28.84 -7.81 -20.52
C ILE A 198 -27.61 -6.94 -20.84
N ARG A 199 -27.68 -6.15 -21.92
CA ARG A 199 -26.60 -5.20 -22.26
C ARG A 199 -26.76 -3.91 -21.48
N MET A 200 -25.76 -3.57 -20.67
CA MET A 200 -25.78 -2.36 -19.84
C MET A 200 -25.62 -1.09 -20.70
N PRO A 201 -26.51 -0.09 -20.59
CA PRO A 201 -26.33 1.17 -21.31
C PRO A 201 -25.13 1.95 -20.76
N HIS A 202 -24.28 2.52 -21.64
CA HIS A 202 -23.14 3.34 -21.21
C HIS A 202 -23.50 4.51 -20.29
N LYS A 203 -24.73 5.05 -20.38
CA LYS A 203 -25.22 6.11 -19.48
C LYS A 203 -25.33 5.62 -18.02
N LEU A 204 -25.72 4.36 -17.82
CA LEU A 204 -25.86 3.76 -16.50
C LEU A 204 -24.49 3.64 -15.81
N ARG A 205 -23.46 3.20 -16.54
CA ARG A 205 -22.08 3.12 -16.04
C ARG A 205 -21.58 4.46 -15.50
N ARG A 206 -21.84 5.55 -16.23
CA ARG A 206 -21.43 6.90 -15.81
C ARG A 206 -22.21 7.39 -14.59
N GLN A 207 -23.52 7.11 -14.53
CA GLN A 207 -24.36 7.43 -13.37
C GLN A 207 -23.87 6.71 -12.11
N PHE A 208 -23.54 5.43 -12.19
CA PHE A 208 -23.02 4.68 -11.06
C PHE A 208 -21.69 5.24 -10.55
N LEU A 209 -20.79 5.66 -11.44
CA LEU A 209 -19.55 6.33 -11.02
C LEU A 209 -19.84 7.67 -10.32
N TYR A 210 -20.79 8.48 -10.81
CA TYR A 210 -21.16 9.72 -10.12
C TYR A 210 -21.79 9.46 -8.75
N VAL A 211 -22.70 8.50 -8.65
CA VAL A 211 -23.33 8.12 -7.38
C VAL A 211 -22.31 7.57 -6.40
N GLY A 212 -21.39 6.71 -6.87
CA GLY A 212 -20.31 6.18 -6.02
C GLY A 212 -19.32 7.26 -5.59
N THR A 213 -18.99 8.22 -6.48
CA THR A 213 -18.18 9.39 -6.12
C THR A 213 -18.89 10.23 -5.07
N PHE A 214 -20.18 10.50 -5.26
CA PHE A 214 -20.99 11.25 -4.30
C PHE A 214 -21.05 10.54 -2.95
N LEU A 215 -21.27 9.23 -2.94
CA LEU A 215 -21.26 8.42 -1.72
C LEU A 215 -19.88 8.45 -1.05
N ALA A 216 -18.78 8.36 -1.81
CA ALA A 216 -17.43 8.44 -1.28
C ALA A 216 -17.14 9.80 -0.64
N VAL A 217 -17.55 10.90 -1.28
CA VAL A 217 -17.47 12.24 -0.68
C VAL A 217 -18.30 12.32 0.60
N LEU A 218 -19.53 11.80 0.58
CA LEU A 218 -20.40 11.79 1.75
C LEU A 218 -19.78 11.00 2.91
N THR A 219 -19.17 9.83 2.63
CA THR A 219 -18.45 9.02 3.62
C THR A 219 -17.28 9.79 4.23
N LEU A 220 -16.52 10.55 3.42
CA LEU A 220 -15.41 11.35 3.94
C LEU A 220 -15.89 12.52 4.79
N LEU A 221 -16.95 13.20 4.37
CA LEU A 221 -17.58 14.25 5.16
C LEU A 221 -18.12 13.70 6.48
N ALA A 222 -18.75 12.52 6.47
CA ALA A 222 -19.19 11.84 7.68
C ALA A 222 -18.01 11.46 8.58
N GLY A 223 -16.90 11.00 8.00
CA GLY A 223 -15.66 10.72 8.73
C GLY A 223 -15.08 11.96 9.42
N TRP A 224 -15.17 13.13 8.77
CA TRP A 224 -14.73 14.41 9.34
C TRP A 224 -15.59 14.87 10.53
N VAL A 225 -16.85 14.44 10.60
CA VAL A 225 -17.76 14.76 11.71
C VAL A 225 -17.51 13.87 12.93
N ILE A 226 -16.84 12.73 12.77
CA ILE A 226 -16.46 11.87 13.88
C ILE A 226 -15.15 12.44 14.48
N PRO A 227 -15.17 13.05 15.67
CA PRO A 227 -13.94 13.52 16.29
C PRO A 227 -13.03 12.31 16.53
N ALA A 228 -11.86 12.31 15.91
CA ALA A 228 -10.78 11.41 16.26
C ALA A 228 -10.43 11.70 17.73
N ARG A 229 -10.80 10.78 18.63
CA ARG A 229 -10.49 10.97 20.05
C ARG A 229 -8.98 10.92 20.21
N PRO A 230 -8.36 11.90 20.89
CA PRO A 230 -6.93 11.90 21.10
C PRO A 230 -6.51 10.62 21.84
N LEU A 231 -5.39 10.03 21.40
CA LEU A 231 -4.82 8.80 21.93
C LEU A 231 -4.52 8.86 23.44
N GLU A 232 -4.41 10.06 24.03
CA GLU A 232 -4.30 10.29 25.49
C GLU A 232 -5.44 9.65 26.30
N GLU A 233 -6.68 9.63 25.78
CA GLU A 233 -7.81 8.95 26.45
C GLU A 233 -7.72 7.42 26.38
N GLN A 234 -6.96 6.87 25.43
CA GLN A 234 -6.74 5.43 25.30
C GLN A 234 -5.58 4.94 26.16
N GLU A 235 -4.48 5.70 26.25
CA GLU A 235 -3.36 5.40 27.16
C GLU A 235 -3.85 5.38 28.62
N THR A 236 -4.56 6.43 29.06
CA THR A 236 -5.10 6.49 30.42
C THR A 236 -6.08 5.35 30.73
N ARG A 237 -6.91 4.95 29.76
CA ARG A 237 -7.83 3.82 29.93
C ARG A 237 -7.12 2.46 29.93
N PHE A 238 -6.05 2.31 29.16
CA PHE A 238 -5.24 1.09 29.14
C PHE A 238 -4.38 0.97 30.38
N GLU A 239 -3.83 2.08 30.89
CA GLU A 239 -3.17 2.14 32.20
C GLU A 239 -4.15 1.86 33.34
N GLU A 240 -5.36 2.44 33.33
CA GLU A 240 -6.42 2.09 34.28
C GLU A 240 -6.81 0.61 34.19
N PHE A 241 -6.84 0.04 32.98
CA PHE A 241 -7.10 -1.38 32.78
C PHE A 241 -5.97 -2.23 33.35
N LEU A 242 -4.69 -1.89 33.11
CA LEU A 242 -3.52 -2.57 33.66
C LEU A 242 -3.45 -2.45 35.19
N GLN A 243 -3.91 -1.34 35.75
CA GLN A 243 -4.02 -1.12 37.20
C GLN A 243 -5.32 -1.66 37.79
N SER A 244 -6.16 -2.34 37.00
CA SER A 244 -7.42 -2.87 37.48
C SER A 244 -7.21 -3.93 38.57
N PRO A 245 -8.09 -3.99 39.59
CA PRO A 245 -7.95 -4.91 40.73
C PRO A 245 -7.80 -6.37 40.29
N SER A 246 -8.54 -6.77 39.24
CA SER A 246 -8.50 -8.13 38.69
C SER A 246 -7.15 -8.53 38.08
N LEU A 247 -6.41 -7.60 37.50
CA LEU A 247 -5.08 -7.89 36.94
C LEU A 247 -4.00 -7.89 38.02
N GLN A 248 -4.16 -7.05 39.05
CA GLN A 248 -3.30 -7.09 40.23
C GLN A 248 -3.45 -8.42 40.97
N ASP A 249 -4.68 -8.89 41.19
CA ASP A 249 -4.94 -10.19 41.81
C ASP A 249 -4.31 -11.36 41.00
N LEU A 250 -4.38 -11.29 39.67
CA LEU A 250 -3.79 -12.28 38.77
C LEU A 250 -2.24 -12.23 38.79
N ALA A 251 -1.67 -11.03 38.74
CA ALA A 251 -0.23 -10.82 38.81
C ALA A 251 0.33 -11.26 40.17
N GLU A 252 -0.40 -11.01 41.25
CA GLU A 252 -0.04 -11.43 42.60
C GLU A 252 -0.14 -12.96 42.74
N PHE A 253 -1.21 -13.59 42.23
CA PHE A 253 -1.33 -15.05 42.17
C PHE A 253 -0.21 -15.70 41.34
N TRP A 254 0.13 -15.11 40.20
CA TRP A 254 1.23 -15.56 39.36
C TRP A 254 2.59 -15.38 40.05
N SER A 255 2.82 -14.25 40.70
CA SER A 255 4.03 -14.00 41.50
C SER A 255 4.16 -14.99 42.66
N ARG A 256 3.04 -15.39 43.29
CA ARG A 256 3.03 -16.40 44.35
C ARG A 256 3.31 -17.81 43.84
N LEU A 257 2.91 -18.13 42.61
CA LEU A 257 3.15 -19.44 41.98
C LEU A 257 4.60 -19.61 41.48
N PHE A 258 5.25 -18.50 41.08
CA PHE A 258 6.55 -18.54 40.41
C PHE A 258 7.66 -17.80 41.16
N SER A 259 7.38 -17.16 42.30
CA SER A 259 8.42 -16.72 43.21
C SER A 259 9.17 -17.95 43.71
N PRO A 260 10.50 -18.03 43.52
CA PRO A 260 11.29 -19.05 44.17
C PRO A 260 11.04 -18.94 45.68
N ILE A 261 10.67 -20.04 46.31
CA ILE A 261 10.73 -20.15 47.75
C ILE A 261 12.23 -20.08 48.07
N ASP A 262 12.69 -18.98 48.64
CA ASP A 262 14.03 -18.93 49.24
C ASP A 262 14.09 -20.01 50.33
N ALA A 263 14.83 -21.08 50.03
CA ALA A 263 15.37 -22.06 50.96
C ALA A 263 16.72 -22.55 50.42
#